data_AF-A0A7S2FLX3-F1
#
_entry.id   AF-A0A7S2FLX3-F1
#
_cell.length_a   1.000
_cell.length_b   1.000
_cell.length_c   1.000
_cell.angle_alpha   90.00
_cell.angle_beta   90.00
_cell.angle_gamma   90.00
#
_symmetry.space_group_name_H-M   'P 1'
#
loop_
_entity.id
_entity.type
_entity.pdbx_description
1 polymer ?
#
loop_
_entity_poly.entity_id
_entity_poly.type
_entity_poly.pdbx_seq_one_letter_code
_entity_poly.pdbx_strand_id
1 'polypeptide(L)'
;LELLPHSRAAGGFGGGGIRIGSGGGAAAASSLHTTVSACNLIHLSCHDSAARADRALSRPKNEWEGATLRNSRVACNSILPLHGPDIPAEVYHKALERHFGCVGAFACAALSRFGQVAHDMRLLCLRICYQEPLRDDAGGGSLTSNMKLLALQLQLGVYILEHAAVFDDPREHSRYRTTLESFLRSGTARKDEEDMMMEEA
;
A
#
# COMPACT_ATOMS: atom_id res chain seq x y z
N LEU A 1 9.19 2.59 4.04
CA LEU A 1 7.74 2.56 4.35
C LEU A 1 7.57 2.18 5.80
N GLU A 2 6.58 2.71 6.49
CA GLU A 2 6.16 2.16 7.78
C GLU A 2 4.69 1.76 7.74
N LEU A 3 4.43 0.52 8.17
CA LEU A 3 3.09 -0.03 8.33
C LEU A 3 2.68 0.11 9.79
N LEU A 4 1.60 0.84 10.04
CA LEU A 4 1.10 1.04 11.39
C LEU A 4 -0.32 0.56 11.57
N PRO A 5 -0.64 -0.03 12.74
CA PRO A 5 -2.01 -0.35 13.09
C PRO A 5 -2.84 0.94 13.10
N HIS A 6 -4.05 0.88 12.55
CA HIS A 6 -5.04 1.95 12.60
C HIS A 6 -5.57 2.03 14.05
N SER A 7 -4.78 2.59 14.95
CA SER A 7 -5.07 2.58 16.39
C SER A 7 -5.36 3.96 16.99
N ARG A 8 -5.36 5.06 16.20
CA ARG A 8 -5.73 6.40 16.71
C ARG A 8 -7.20 6.79 16.50
N ALA A 9 -8.11 5.81 16.60
CA ALA A 9 -9.53 6.06 16.84
C ALA A 9 -9.95 5.54 18.23
N ALA A 10 -9.22 5.93 19.27
CA ALA A 10 -9.63 5.73 20.67
C ALA A 10 -9.35 7.00 21.46
N GLY A 11 -10.19 8.00 21.24
CA GLY A 11 -10.04 9.31 21.88
C GLY A 11 -11.21 10.24 21.62
N GLY A 12 -12.44 9.73 21.79
CA GLY A 12 -13.65 10.53 21.94
C GLY A 12 -14.22 11.11 20.65
N PHE A 13 -15.09 10.36 19.97
CA PHE A 13 -16.43 10.79 19.56
C PHE A 13 -17.19 9.52 19.09
N GLY A 14 -18.47 9.44 19.46
CA GLY A 14 -19.21 8.20 19.63
C GLY A 14 -19.51 7.38 18.36
N GLY A 15 -19.66 6.07 18.60
CA GLY A 15 -20.65 5.20 17.95
C GLY A 15 -20.61 5.10 16.43
N GLY A 16 -19.70 4.29 15.89
CA GLY A 16 -19.74 3.95 14.47
C GLY A 16 -18.60 3.10 13.95
N GLY A 17 -18.12 2.12 14.72
CA GLY A 17 -17.18 1.15 14.18
C GLY A 17 -17.82 0.38 13.02
N ILE A 18 -17.25 0.48 11.81
CA ILE A 18 -17.68 -0.31 10.66
C ILE A 18 -17.33 -1.77 10.95
N ARG A 19 -18.31 -2.52 11.45
CA ARG A 19 -18.26 -3.98 11.53
C ARG A 19 -18.51 -4.53 10.14
N ILE A 20 -17.48 -5.03 9.47
CA ILE A 20 -17.67 -5.95 8.34
C ILE A 20 -18.04 -7.30 8.97
N GLY A 21 -19.34 -7.61 9.00
CA GLY A 21 -19.83 -8.86 9.56
C GLY A 21 -19.60 -10.03 8.62
N SER A 22 -19.08 -11.14 9.15
CA SER A 22 -19.79 -12.43 9.12
C SER A 22 -19.12 -13.43 10.09
N GLY A 23 -19.93 -14.09 10.92
CA GLY A 23 -19.61 -15.37 11.55
C GLY A 23 -18.84 -15.34 12.87
N GLY A 24 -19.49 -15.76 13.95
CA GLY A 24 -18.93 -15.87 15.30
C GLY A 24 -17.73 -16.81 15.41
N GLY A 25 -16.78 -16.39 16.23
CA GLY A 25 -15.53 -17.07 16.55
C GLY A 25 -14.51 -15.98 16.88
N ALA A 26 -13.72 -16.14 17.94
CA ALA A 26 -12.75 -15.16 18.40
C ALA A 26 -11.70 -14.87 17.30
N ALA A 27 -12.01 -13.97 16.38
CA ALA A 27 -11.10 -13.49 15.38
C ALA A 27 -10.08 -12.59 16.09
N ALA A 28 -8.81 -13.01 16.11
CA ALA A 28 -7.71 -12.12 16.42
C ALA A 28 -7.98 -10.79 15.70
N ALA A 29 -8.09 -9.70 16.46
CA ALA A 29 -8.46 -8.40 15.92
C ALA A 29 -7.57 -8.13 14.70
N SER A 30 -8.14 -8.18 13.49
CA SER A 30 -7.44 -7.90 12.26
C SER A 30 -7.15 -6.41 12.27
N SER A 31 -6.02 -6.05 12.88
CA SER A 31 -5.56 -4.68 12.91
C SER A 31 -5.45 -4.22 11.46
N LEU A 32 -6.24 -3.21 11.10
CA LEU A 32 -6.19 -2.59 9.80
C LEU A 32 -4.93 -1.75 9.78
N HIS A 33 -4.05 -1.92 8.79
CA HIS A 33 -2.80 -1.17 8.72
C HIS A 33 -2.77 -0.31 7.48
N THR A 34 -2.13 0.85 7.60
CA THR A 34 -1.82 1.69 6.45
C THR A 34 -0.35 2.04 6.40
N THR A 35 0.16 2.19 5.19
CA THR A 35 1.53 2.58 4.90
C THR A 35 1.64 4.10 4.85
N VAL A 36 2.63 4.63 5.56
CA VAL A 36 3.13 6.00 5.33
C VAL A 36 4.55 5.99 4.81
N SER A 37 4.95 7.07 4.13
CA SER A 37 6.27 7.18 3.51
C SER A 37 6.81 8.60 3.51
N ALA A 38 8.09 8.74 3.87
CA ALA A 38 8.90 9.92 3.55
C ALA A 38 9.39 9.96 2.10
N CYS A 39 9.12 8.90 1.31
CA CYS A 39 9.49 8.78 -0.10
C CYS A 39 11.01 8.83 -0.34
N ASN A 40 11.80 8.24 0.57
CA ASN A 40 13.23 8.03 0.36
C ASN A 40 13.45 6.95 -0.71
N LEU A 41 14.24 7.27 -1.73
CA LEU A 41 14.54 6.37 -2.85
C LEU A 41 15.92 5.73 -2.69
N ILE A 42 16.01 4.44 -3.00
CA ILE A 42 17.25 3.68 -2.95
C ILE A 42 17.21 2.54 -3.98
N HIS A 43 18.35 2.23 -4.61
CA HIS A 43 18.46 1.01 -5.40
C HIS A 43 18.39 -0.23 -4.50
N LEU A 44 17.66 -1.26 -4.93
CA LEU A 44 17.53 -2.50 -4.16
C LEU A 44 18.91 -3.14 -3.87
N SER A 45 19.83 -3.11 -4.84
CA SER A 45 21.20 -3.60 -4.69
C SER A 45 22.03 -2.81 -3.67
N CYS A 46 21.86 -1.48 -3.63
CA CYS A 46 22.51 -0.63 -2.63
C CYS A 46 21.96 -0.91 -1.22
N HIS A 47 20.65 -1.07 -1.09
CA HIS A 47 20.03 -1.45 0.18
C HIS A 47 20.53 -2.82 0.67
N ASP A 48 20.58 -3.82 -0.21
CA ASP A 48 21.06 -5.15 0.15
C ASP A 48 22.53 -5.16 0.55
N SER A 49 23.35 -4.36 -0.12
CA SER A 49 24.77 -4.19 0.21
C SER A 49 24.94 -3.51 1.56
N ALA A 50 24.16 -2.47 1.85
CA ALA A 50 24.17 -1.80 3.14
C ALA A 50 23.69 -2.74 4.26
N ALA A 51 22.60 -3.49 4.03
CA ALA A 51 22.09 -4.47 4.98
C ALA A 51 23.09 -5.60 5.27
N ARG A 52 23.84 -6.06 4.25
CA ARG A 52 24.95 -7.03 4.45
C ARG A 52 26.08 -6.43 5.28
N ALA A 53 26.49 -5.19 4.99
CA ALA A 53 27.53 -4.50 5.75
C ALA A 53 27.11 -4.29 7.22
N ASP A 54 25.86 -3.87 7.46
CA ASP A 54 25.28 -3.67 8.79
C ASP A 54 25.29 -4.96 9.64
N ARG A 55 25.07 -6.11 9.00
CA ARG A 55 25.15 -7.43 9.67
C ARG A 55 26.58 -7.86 10.00
N ALA A 56 27.58 -7.36 9.28
CA ALA A 56 29.00 -7.70 9.46
C ALA A 56 29.71 -6.84 10.52
N LEU A 57 29.03 -5.85 11.10
CA LEU A 57 29.58 -4.99 12.15
C LEU A 57 29.84 -5.78 13.44
N SER A 58 30.77 -5.30 14.27
CA SER A 58 31.04 -5.86 15.61
C SER A 58 29.80 -5.87 16.52
N ARG A 59 28.88 -4.93 16.29
CA ARG A 59 27.51 -4.93 16.79
C ARG A 59 26.56 -5.01 15.59
N PRO A 60 26.08 -6.21 15.22
CA PRO A 60 25.19 -6.39 14.09
C PRO A 60 23.91 -5.57 14.27
N LYS A 61 23.49 -4.86 13.22
CA LYS A 61 22.19 -4.19 13.19
C LYS A 61 21.18 -5.02 12.42
N ASN A 62 19.93 -4.93 12.82
CA ASN A 62 18.86 -5.46 11.96
C ASN A 62 18.72 -4.58 10.70
N GLU A 63 18.15 -5.13 9.63
CA GLU A 63 18.06 -4.44 8.33
C GLU A 63 17.37 -3.08 8.41
N TRP A 64 16.29 -3.01 9.19
CA TRP A 64 15.40 -1.86 9.31
C TRP A 64 15.95 -0.79 10.26
N GLU A 65 16.70 -1.19 11.28
CA GLU A 65 17.48 -0.32 12.17
C GLU A 65 18.56 0.40 11.36
N GLY A 66 19.33 -0.34 10.57
CA GLY A 66 20.32 0.24 9.66
C GLY A 66 19.68 1.19 8.64
N ALA A 67 18.54 0.79 8.07
CA ALA A 67 17.78 1.63 7.14
C ALA A 67 17.28 2.93 7.79
N THR A 68 16.75 2.86 9.01
CA THR A 68 16.26 4.01 9.77
C THR A 68 17.37 5.02 10.02
N LEU A 69 18.58 4.57 10.37
CA LEU A 69 19.75 5.45 10.54
C LEU A 69 20.10 6.21 9.25
N ARG A 70 20.11 5.51 8.10
CA ARG A 70 20.40 6.10 6.79
C ARG A 70 19.26 7.01 6.28
N ASN A 71 18.05 6.81 6.78
CA ASN A 71 16.85 7.59 6.46
C ASN A 71 16.65 8.82 7.36
N SER A 72 17.70 9.36 7.97
CA SER A 72 17.60 10.49 8.92
C SER A 72 16.64 10.20 10.08
N ARG A 73 16.64 8.96 10.57
CA ARG A 73 15.76 8.44 11.64
C ARG A 73 14.28 8.33 11.28
N VAL A 74 13.92 8.45 10.00
CA VAL A 74 12.60 8.03 9.53
C VAL A 74 12.55 6.51 9.53
N ALA A 75 11.59 5.96 10.25
CA ALA A 75 11.43 4.52 10.40
C ALA A 75 11.01 3.85 9.08
N CYS A 76 11.42 2.59 8.93
CA CYS A 76 11.23 1.83 7.70
C CYS A 76 11.16 0.33 8.01
N ASN A 77 10.10 -0.34 7.59
CA ASN A 77 9.90 -1.78 7.74
C ASN A 77 9.57 -2.50 6.41
N SER A 78 9.54 -1.77 5.31
CA SER A 78 9.33 -2.29 3.96
C SER A 78 9.84 -1.33 2.89
N ILE A 79 10.18 -1.88 1.72
CA ILE A 79 10.55 -1.15 0.50
C ILE A 79 9.48 -1.43 -0.55
N LEU A 80 8.89 -0.37 -1.13
CA LEU A 80 8.00 -0.49 -2.28
C LEU A 80 8.85 -0.52 -3.56
N PRO A 81 8.83 -1.62 -4.33
CA PRO A 81 9.54 -1.69 -5.60
C PRO A 81 8.87 -0.80 -6.65
N LEU A 82 9.68 -0.08 -7.42
CA LEU A 82 9.21 0.73 -8.54
C LEU A 82 9.43 -0.03 -9.84
N HIS A 83 8.40 -0.12 -10.69
CA HIS A 83 8.54 -0.71 -12.03
C HIS A 83 9.00 0.37 -13.01
N GLY A 84 10.23 0.25 -13.46
CA GLY A 84 10.81 1.08 -14.52
C GLY A 84 10.77 0.35 -15.87
N PRO A 85 10.86 1.08 -17.00
CA PRO A 85 10.72 0.51 -18.34
C PRO A 85 11.79 -0.54 -18.66
N ASP A 86 12.99 -0.39 -18.12
CA ASP A 86 14.14 -1.28 -18.38
C ASP A 86 14.30 -2.40 -17.33
N ILE A 87 13.34 -2.54 -16.41
CA ILE A 87 13.43 -3.54 -15.34
C ILE A 87 12.80 -4.84 -15.82
N PRO A 88 13.54 -5.97 -15.89
CA PRO A 88 12.95 -7.26 -16.23
C PRO A 88 11.86 -7.65 -15.23
N ALA A 89 10.74 -8.17 -15.75
CA ALA A 89 9.57 -8.55 -14.94
C ALA A 89 9.94 -9.46 -13.76
N GLU A 90 10.83 -10.44 -13.98
CA GLU A 90 11.29 -11.37 -12.93
C GLU A 90 11.99 -10.67 -11.76
N VAL A 91 12.81 -9.65 -12.05
CA VAL A 91 13.49 -8.86 -11.02
C VAL A 91 12.46 -8.07 -10.20
N TYR A 92 11.48 -7.50 -10.88
CA TYR A 92 10.40 -6.76 -10.24
C TYR A 92 9.50 -7.67 -9.40
N HIS A 93 9.10 -8.84 -9.92
CA HIS A 93 8.29 -9.83 -9.21
C HIS A 93 8.96 -10.30 -7.92
N LYS A 94 10.26 -10.63 -7.98
CA LYS A 94 11.03 -11.01 -6.79
C LYS A 94 11.06 -9.89 -5.74
N ALA A 95 11.18 -8.64 -6.18
CA ALA A 95 11.13 -7.49 -5.28
C ALA A 95 9.74 -7.31 -4.67
N LEU A 96 8.67 -7.54 -5.44
CA LEU A 96 7.29 -7.50 -4.95
C LEU A 96 7.02 -8.59 -3.91
N GLU A 97 7.48 -9.82 -4.12
CA GLU A 97 7.35 -10.89 -3.14
C GLU A 97 8.02 -10.53 -1.81
N ARG A 98 9.20 -9.90 -1.84
CA ARG A 98 9.84 -9.38 -0.62
C ARG A 98 9.00 -8.29 0.03
N HIS A 99 8.52 -7.32 -0.74
CA HIS A 99 7.67 -6.23 -0.23
C HIS A 99 6.43 -6.77 0.48
N PHE A 100 5.75 -7.70 -0.18
CA PHE A 100 4.56 -8.34 0.31
C PHE A 100 4.81 -9.33 1.46
N GLY A 101 6.00 -9.90 1.56
CA GLY A 101 6.46 -10.63 2.74
C GLY A 101 6.58 -9.71 3.96
N CYS A 102 7.08 -8.49 3.78
CA CYS A 102 7.12 -7.48 4.84
C CYS A 102 5.72 -6.98 5.21
N VAL A 103 4.87 -6.69 4.21
CA VAL A 103 3.49 -6.21 4.43
C VAL A 103 2.60 -7.29 5.03
N GLY A 104 2.80 -8.55 4.64
CA GLY A 104 2.02 -9.70 5.12
C GLY A 104 2.07 -9.92 6.62
N ALA A 105 3.13 -9.47 7.31
CA ALA A 105 3.21 -9.51 8.77
C ALA A 105 2.17 -8.61 9.46
N PHE A 106 1.60 -7.64 8.73
CA PHE A 106 0.65 -6.65 9.22
C PHE A 106 -0.69 -6.67 8.44
N ALA A 107 -0.72 -7.32 7.27
CA ALA A 107 -1.91 -7.38 6.43
C ALA A 107 -2.99 -8.32 6.99
N CYS A 108 -4.24 -8.03 6.66
CA CYS A 108 -5.33 -8.99 6.85
C CYS A 108 -5.09 -10.19 5.90
N ALA A 109 -4.79 -11.36 6.47
CA ALA A 109 -4.47 -12.58 5.73
C ALA A 109 -5.58 -13.04 4.75
N ALA A 110 -6.79 -12.51 4.88
CA ALA A 110 -7.93 -12.82 4.01
C ALA A 110 -7.94 -12.02 2.69
N LEU A 111 -7.07 -11.03 2.51
CA LEU A 111 -7.06 -10.18 1.30
C LEU A 111 -6.05 -10.68 0.26
N SER A 112 -6.47 -10.66 -1.01
CA SER A 112 -5.57 -10.82 -2.16
C SER A 112 -4.52 -9.70 -2.18
N ARG A 113 -3.42 -9.83 -2.95
CA ARG A 113 -2.40 -8.79 -3.12
C ARG A 113 -3.00 -7.49 -3.62
N PHE A 114 -3.87 -7.54 -4.63
CA PHE A 114 -4.61 -6.35 -5.06
C PHE A 114 -5.48 -5.80 -3.93
N GLY A 115 -6.20 -6.66 -3.21
CA GLY A 115 -7.02 -6.27 -2.07
C GLY A 115 -6.22 -5.60 -0.96
N GLN A 116 -5.00 -6.05 -0.68
CA GLN A 116 -4.08 -5.44 0.29
C GLN A 116 -3.68 -4.03 -0.15
N VAL A 117 -3.29 -3.85 -1.42
CA VAL A 117 -2.92 -2.53 -1.97
C VAL A 117 -4.12 -1.58 -1.96
N ALA A 118 -5.28 -2.02 -2.44
CA ALA A 118 -6.49 -1.21 -2.47
C ALA A 118 -6.97 -0.80 -1.07
N HIS A 119 -6.87 -1.73 -0.11
CA HIS A 119 -7.22 -1.46 1.28
C HIS A 119 -6.27 -0.45 1.92
N ASP A 120 -4.96 -0.62 1.72
CA ASP A 120 -3.94 0.31 2.22
C ASP A 120 -4.13 1.72 1.66
N MET A 121 -4.32 1.84 0.34
CA MET A 121 -4.63 3.12 -0.31
C MET A 121 -5.89 3.78 0.27
N ARG A 122 -6.97 3.00 0.47
CA ARG A 122 -8.21 3.50 1.06
C ARG A 122 -7.97 4.11 2.44
N LEU A 123 -7.22 3.42 3.30
CA LEU A 123 -6.91 3.92 4.64
C LEU A 123 -6.03 5.17 4.59
N LEU A 124 -5.02 5.20 3.73
CA LEU A 124 -4.19 6.39 3.56
C LEU A 124 -5.01 7.60 3.10
N CYS A 125 -5.92 7.41 2.13
CA CYS A 125 -6.86 8.44 1.70
C CYS A 125 -7.74 8.95 2.84
N LEU A 126 -8.30 8.05 3.66
CA LEU A 126 -9.11 8.45 4.81
C LEU A 126 -8.29 9.32 5.78
N ARG A 127 -7.07 8.90 6.12
CA ARG A 127 -6.20 9.66 7.02
C ARG A 127 -5.85 11.04 6.48
N ILE A 128 -5.59 11.14 5.17
CA ILE A 128 -5.38 12.43 4.50
C ILE A 128 -6.63 13.32 4.58
N CYS A 129 -7.81 12.77 4.29
CA CYS A 129 -9.07 13.51 4.34
C CYS A 129 -9.39 14.00 5.76
N TYR A 130 -9.08 13.21 6.78
CA TYR A 130 -9.21 13.58 8.19
C TYR A 130 -8.05 14.43 8.72
N GLN A 131 -7.09 14.81 7.87
CA GLN A 131 -5.93 15.64 8.23
C GLN A 131 -5.12 15.06 9.40
N GLU A 132 -5.03 13.73 9.48
CA GLU A 132 -4.23 13.08 10.50
C GLU A 132 -2.73 13.36 10.30
N PRO A 133 -1.94 13.53 11.37
CA PRO A 133 -0.51 13.80 11.28
C PRO A 133 0.26 12.54 10.84
N LEU A 134 0.41 12.36 9.52
CA LEU A 134 1.11 11.21 8.92
C LEU A 134 2.59 11.08 9.30
N ARG A 135 3.20 12.16 9.81
CA ARG A 135 4.61 12.20 10.21
C ARG A 135 4.89 11.59 11.58
N ASP A 136 3.89 11.56 12.47
CA ASP A 136 4.05 11.09 13.86
C ASP A 136 4.35 9.60 13.92
N ASP A 137 3.90 8.92 12.88
CA ASP A 137 3.98 7.50 12.64
C ASP A 137 5.40 7.02 12.34
N ALA A 138 5.99 7.56 11.27
CA ALA A 138 7.32 7.15 10.82
C ALA A 138 8.45 8.07 11.24
N GLY A 139 8.16 9.06 12.08
CA GLY A 139 9.10 10.16 12.36
C GLY A 139 9.39 11.02 11.12
N GLY A 140 8.55 10.92 10.08
CA GLY A 140 8.72 11.60 8.80
C GLY A 140 7.58 11.26 7.83
N GLY A 141 7.52 11.97 6.70
CA GLY A 141 6.44 11.85 5.71
C GLY A 141 5.51 13.06 5.69
N SER A 142 5.61 13.86 4.63
CA SER A 142 4.71 14.99 4.39
C SER A 142 3.44 14.52 3.66
N LEU A 143 2.43 15.40 3.57
CA LEU A 143 1.30 15.17 2.67
C LEU A 143 1.78 14.89 1.25
N THR A 144 2.74 15.67 0.75
CA THR A 144 3.31 15.51 -0.59
C THR A 144 3.97 14.15 -0.80
N SER A 145 4.73 13.62 0.17
CA SER A 145 5.36 12.31 0.03
C SER A 145 4.35 11.17 0.07
N ASN A 146 3.29 11.31 0.87
CA ASN A 146 2.21 10.31 0.92
C ASN A 146 1.28 10.37 -0.30
N MET A 147 1.09 11.54 -0.92
CA MET A 147 0.43 11.66 -2.23
C MET A 147 1.22 10.95 -3.33
N LYS A 148 2.55 11.03 -3.30
CA LYS A 148 3.40 10.22 -4.20
C LYS A 148 3.23 8.73 -3.93
N LEU A 149 3.18 8.33 -2.66
CA LEU A 149 2.92 6.93 -2.29
C LEU A 149 1.60 6.43 -2.87
N LEU A 150 0.51 7.20 -2.79
CA LEU A 150 -0.78 6.82 -3.39
C LEU A 150 -0.67 6.56 -4.89
N ALA A 151 0.04 7.43 -5.63
CA ALA A 151 0.25 7.24 -7.06
C ALA A 151 1.05 5.96 -7.37
N LEU A 152 2.06 5.66 -6.56
CA LEU A 152 2.87 4.45 -6.70
C LEU A 152 2.10 3.17 -6.33
N GLN A 153 1.25 3.24 -5.30
CA GLN A 153 0.36 2.14 -4.92
C GLN A 153 -0.71 1.91 -6.00
N LEU A 154 -1.21 2.97 -6.64
CA LEU A 154 -2.12 2.84 -7.79
C LEU A 154 -1.44 2.12 -8.95
N GLN A 155 -0.22 2.53 -9.30
CA GLN A 155 0.58 1.84 -10.33
C GLN A 155 0.76 0.35 -9.98
N LEU A 156 1.11 0.04 -8.74
CA LEU A 156 1.26 -1.33 -8.26
C LEU A 156 -0.06 -2.11 -8.38
N GLY A 157 -1.18 -1.50 -7.99
CA GLY A 157 -2.50 -2.13 -8.09
C GLY A 157 -2.86 -2.48 -9.54
N VAL A 158 -2.62 -1.57 -10.48
CA VAL A 158 -2.82 -1.83 -11.92
C VAL A 158 -1.91 -2.97 -12.39
N TYR A 159 -0.63 -2.94 -12.02
CA TYR A 159 0.32 -3.98 -12.39
C TYR A 159 -0.10 -5.37 -11.90
N ILE A 160 -0.57 -5.47 -10.65
CA ILE A 160 -1.07 -6.73 -10.06
C ILE A 160 -2.30 -7.22 -10.82
N LEU A 161 -3.23 -6.33 -11.18
CA LEU A 161 -4.38 -6.72 -11.99
C LEU A 161 -3.94 -7.26 -13.34
N GLU A 162 -2.99 -6.61 -14.02
CA GLU A 162 -2.48 -7.09 -15.31
C GLU A 162 -1.81 -8.46 -15.23
N HIS A 163 -1.09 -8.74 -14.12
CA HIS A 163 -0.29 -9.95 -13.92
C HIS A 163 -0.90 -10.91 -12.90
N ALA A 164 -2.22 -10.90 -12.75
CA ALA A 164 -2.87 -11.56 -11.61
C ALA A 164 -2.66 -13.07 -11.52
N ALA A 165 -2.41 -13.75 -12.65
CA ALA A 165 -2.04 -15.17 -12.64
C ALA A 165 -0.79 -15.47 -11.79
N VAL A 166 0.07 -14.47 -11.55
CA VAL A 166 1.27 -14.55 -10.72
C VAL A 166 0.98 -14.20 -9.26
N PHE A 167 0.10 -13.22 -9.02
CA PHE A 167 -0.02 -12.57 -7.72
C PHE A 167 -1.29 -12.88 -6.93
N ASP A 168 -2.39 -13.27 -7.59
CA ASP A 168 -3.72 -13.35 -6.97
C ASP A 168 -4.49 -14.61 -7.34
N ASP A 169 -5.46 -14.98 -6.48
CA ASP A 169 -6.43 -16.02 -6.78
C ASP A 169 -7.28 -15.62 -8.00
N PRO A 170 -7.47 -16.51 -8.99
CA PRO A 170 -8.21 -16.18 -10.21
C PRO A 170 -9.64 -15.67 -9.98
N ARG A 171 -10.30 -16.08 -8.89
CA ARG A 171 -11.69 -15.67 -8.58
C ARG A 171 -11.72 -14.25 -8.05
N GLU A 172 -10.87 -13.92 -7.07
CA GLU A 172 -10.75 -12.56 -6.55
C GLU A 172 -10.31 -11.60 -7.65
N HIS A 173 -9.35 -12.03 -8.47
CA HIS A 173 -8.93 -11.26 -9.61
C HIS A 173 -10.07 -10.93 -10.59
N SER A 174 -10.84 -11.95 -11.00
CA SER A 174 -12.00 -11.77 -11.89
C SER A 174 -13.04 -10.80 -11.31
N ARG A 175 -13.29 -10.88 -10.00
CA ARG A 175 -14.19 -9.97 -9.29
C ARG A 175 -13.71 -8.52 -9.37
N TYR A 176 -12.44 -8.26 -9.09
CA TYR A 176 -11.88 -6.90 -9.14
C TYR A 176 -11.87 -6.34 -10.57
N ARG A 177 -11.48 -7.15 -11.56
CA ARG A 177 -11.54 -6.76 -12.99
C ARG A 177 -12.95 -6.40 -13.42
N THR A 178 -13.92 -7.27 -13.14
CA THR A 178 -15.33 -7.03 -13.51
C THR A 178 -15.86 -5.75 -12.88
N THR A 179 -15.52 -5.50 -11.61
CA THR A 179 -15.92 -4.29 -10.90
C THR A 179 -15.32 -3.03 -11.53
N LEU A 180 -14.03 -3.06 -11.84
CA LEU A 180 -13.33 -1.94 -12.48
C LEU A 180 -13.90 -1.66 -13.87
N GLU A 181 -14.10 -2.69 -14.69
CA GLU A 181 -14.68 -2.53 -16.02
C GLU A 181 -16.11 -1.99 -15.97
N SER A 182 -16.92 -2.47 -15.02
CA SER A 182 -18.28 -1.95 -14.80
C SER A 182 -18.24 -0.46 -14.46
N PHE A 183 -17.34 -0.06 -13.56
CA PHE A 183 -17.13 1.33 -13.18
C PHE A 183 -16.70 2.19 -14.37
N LEU A 184 -15.71 1.75 -15.15
CA LEU A 184 -15.22 2.48 -16.33
C LEU A 184 -16.33 2.65 -17.37
N ARG A 185 -17.09 1.59 -17.67
CA ARG A 185 -18.25 1.65 -18.58
C ARG A 185 -19.33 2.63 -18.09
N SER A 186 -19.60 2.66 -16.79
CA SER A 186 -20.56 3.61 -16.21
C SER A 186 -20.05 5.06 -16.21
N GLY A 187 -18.73 5.25 -16.21
CA GLY A 187 -18.11 6.56 -16.29
C GLY A 187 -18.19 7.15 -17.69
N THR A 188 -17.95 6.33 -18.72
CA THR A 188 -18.07 6.76 -20.12
C THR A 188 -19.52 7.04 -20.49
N ALA A 189 -20.46 6.19 -20.06
CA ALA A 189 -21.89 6.40 -20.34
C ALA A 189 -22.43 7.74 -19.80
N ARG A 190 -22.01 8.15 -18.59
CA ARG A 190 -22.39 9.45 -18.02
C ARG A 190 -21.82 10.63 -18.81
N LYS A 191 -20.59 10.48 -19.33
CA LYS A 191 -19.96 11.51 -20.15
C LYS A 191 -20.68 11.67 -21.50
N ASP A 192 -21.03 10.55 -22.12
CA ASP A 192 -21.75 10.55 -23.41
C ASP A 192 -23.16 11.19 -23.25
N GLU A 193 -23.85 10.95 -22.14
CA GLU A 193 -25.13 11.60 -21.80
C GLU A 193 -25.00 13.12 -21.57
N GLU A 194 -23.94 13.57 -20.86
CA GLU A 194 -23.66 15.00 -20.64
C GLU A 194 -23.29 15.72 -21.95
N ASP A 195 -22.46 15.10 -22.79
CA ASP A 195 -22.04 15.67 -24.08
C ASP A 195 -23.23 15.75 -25.06
N MET A 196 -24.10 14.74 -25.09
CA MET A 196 -25.32 14.74 -25.93
C MET A 196 -26.35 15.80 -25.48
N MET A 197 -26.50 16.04 -24.17
CA MET A 197 -27.35 17.10 -23.65
C MET A 197 -26.80 18.52 -23.90
N MET A 198 -25.48 18.68 -24.05
CA MET A 198 -24.88 19.97 -24.42
C MET A 198 -24.92 20.26 -25.92
N GLU A 199 -25.04 19.26 -26.78
CA GLU A 199 -25.14 19.43 -28.23
C GLU A 199 -26.57 19.79 -28.69
N GLU A 200 -27.58 19.51 -27.86
CA GLU A 200 -29.00 19.87 -28.10
C GLU A 200 -29.44 21.24 -27.52
N ALA A 201 -28.54 21.98 -26.86
CA ALA A 201 -28.81 23.28 -26.23
C ALA A 201 -28.22 24.47 -27.01
#